data_AF-A0A933WM17-F1
#
_entry.id   AF-A0A933WM17-F1
#
_cell.length_a   1.000
_cell.length_b   1.000
_cell.length_c   1.000
_cell.angle_alpha   90.00
_cell.angle_beta   90.00
_cell.angle_gamma   90.00
#
_symmetry.space_group_name_H-M   'P 1'
#
loop_
_entity.id
_entity.type
_entity.pdbx_description
1 polymer ?
#
loop_
_entity_poly.entity_id
_entity_poly.type
_entity_poly.pdbx_seq_one_letter_code
_entity_poly.pdbx_strand_id
1 'polypeptide(L)'
;FILPPSMKVLMERLQKRMCNSKDDMERRLTRAVDEIKDYKKYDYVIINNIFEDALEELKAIIHLERLRTKSIEPLWIKKNFFTPWRTC
;
A
#
# COMPACT_ATOMS: atom_id res chain seq x y z
N PHE A 1 3.39 -1.32 1.84
CA PHE A 1 4.33 -2.20 1.11
C PHE A 1 3.61 -3.47 0.69
N ILE A 2 3.87 -3.99 -0.52
CA ILE A 2 3.24 -5.23 -1.00
C ILE A 2 4.28 -6.34 -0.98
N LEU A 3 4.09 -7.31 -0.11
CA LEU A 3 4.97 -8.46 0.06
C LEU A 3 4.54 -9.62 -0.85
N PRO A 4 5.48 -10.34 -1.47
CA PRO A 4 5.22 -11.68 -1.96
C PRO A 4 5.00 -12.65 -0.77
N PRO A 5 4.28 -13.77 -0.98
CA PRO A 5 3.98 -14.72 0.09
C PRO A 5 5.21 -15.52 0.54
N SER A 6 6.24 -15.59 -0.31
CA SER A 6 7.52 -16.22 0.03
C SER A 6 8.65 -15.72 -0.86
N MET A 7 9.89 -15.93 -0.40
CA MET A 7 11.10 -15.65 -1.18
C MET A 7 11.16 -16.45 -2.48
N LYS A 8 10.64 -17.68 -2.49
CA LYS A 8 10.58 -18.52 -3.69
C LYS A 8 9.69 -17.89 -4.76
N VAL A 9 8.50 -17.43 -4.38
CA VAL A 9 7.57 -16.76 -5.30
C VAL A 9 8.14 -15.43 -5.79
N LEU A 10 8.87 -14.70 -4.95
CA LEU A 10 9.58 -13.49 -5.37
C LEU A 10 10.60 -13.79 -6.47
N MET A 11 11.42 -14.81 -6.28
CA MET A 11 12.42 -15.25 -7.26
C MET A 11 11.77 -15.69 -8.57
N GLU A 12 10.71 -16.50 -8.52
CA GLU A 12 9.94 -16.91 -9.69
C GLU A 12 9.34 -15.71 -10.45
N ARG A 13 8.79 -14.73 -9.73
CA ARG A 13 8.25 -13.48 -10.32
C ARG A 13 9.34 -12.64 -10.98
N LEU A 14 10.53 -12.55 -10.38
CA LEU A 14 11.68 -11.84 -10.97
C LEU A 14 12.23 -12.56 -12.20
N GLN A 15 12.25 -13.89 -12.19
CA GLN A 15 12.63 -14.71 -13.35
C GLN A 15 11.67 -14.54 -14.52
N LYS A 16 10.35 -14.57 -14.27
CA LYS A 16 9.32 -14.37 -15.31
C LYS A 16 9.38 -13.00 -15.97
N ARG A 17 9.96 -11.98 -15.32
CA ARG A 17 10.12 -10.62 -15.88
C ARG A 17 11.28 -10.51 -16.88
N MET A 18 11.81 -11.62 -17.39
CA MET A 18 12.87 -11.68 -18.41
C MET A 18 14.10 -10.85 -18.00
N CYS A 19 14.68 -11.17 -16.84
CA CYS A 19 15.97 -10.58 -16.46
C CYS A 19 17.07 -11.20 -17.34
N ASN A 20 17.74 -10.38 -18.14
CA ASN A 20 18.65 -10.82 -19.21
C ASN A 20 20.00 -11.39 -18.73
N SER A 21 20.31 -11.34 -17.42
CA SER A 21 21.59 -11.79 -16.84
C SER A 21 21.43 -12.29 -15.40
N LYS A 22 22.24 -13.28 -14.99
CA LYS A 22 22.28 -13.79 -13.60
C LYS A 22 22.64 -12.69 -12.58
N ASP A 23 23.59 -11.82 -12.92
CA ASP A 23 24.03 -10.73 -12.05
C ASP A 23 22.91 -9.70 -11.76
N ASP A 24 22.07 -9.41 -12.76
CA ASP A 24 20.92 -8.51 -12.58
C ASP A 24 19.85 -9.13 -11.68
N MET A 25 19.67 -10.44 -11.75
CA MET A 25 18.74 -11.18 -10.89
C MET A 25 19.20 -11.12 -9.44
N GLU A 26 20.48 -11.40 -9.17
CA GLU A 26 21.06 -11.37 -7.83
C GLU A 26 21.00 -9.95 -7.25
N ARG A 27 21.37 -8.93 -8.03
CA ARG A 27 21.28 -7.53 -7.60
C ARG A 27 19.84 -7.12 -7.24
N ARG A 28 18.85 -7.55 -8.04
CA ARG A 28 17.43 -7.27 -7.77
C ARG A 28 16.93 -8.01 -6.54
N LEU A 29 17.35 -9.26 -6.35
CA LEU A 29 16.97 -10.06 -5.19
C LEU A 29 17.53 -9.44 -3.90
N THR A 30 18.81 -9.06 -3.88
CA THR A 30 19.43 -8.40 -2.73
C THR A 30 18.72 -7.09 -2.39
N ARG A 31 18.43 -6.25 -3.38
CA ARG A 31 17.65 -5.02 -3.17
C ARG A 31 16.26 -5.30 -2.60
N ALA A 32 15.56 -6.30 -3.13
CA ALA A 32 14.24 -6.66 -2.62
C ALA A 32 14.30 -7.16 -1.17
N VAL A 33 15.33 -7.94 -0.81
CA VAL A 33 15.53 -8.37 0.59
C VAL A 33 15.80 -7.19 1.51
N ASP A 34 16.62 -6.22 1.08
CA ASP A 34 16.90 -5.03 1.88
C ASP A 34 15.67 -4.14 2.04
N GLU A 35 14.87 -3.94 0.98
CA GLU A 35 13.57 -3.27 1.08
C GLU A 35 12.62 -4.00 2.03
N ILE A 36 12.61 -5.35 2.00
CA ILE A 36 11.81 -6.16 2.91
C ILE A 36 12.26 -5.97 4.36
N LYS A 37 13.57 -5.83 4.67
CA LYS A 37 14.02 -5.56 6.06
C LYS A 37 13.44 -4.25 6.59
N ASP A 38 13.26 -3.28 5.72
CA ASP A 38 12.71 -1.96 6.01
C ASP A 38 11.18 -1.90 6.01
N TYR A 39 10.47 -3.04 5.90
CA TYR A 39 9.00 -3.07 5.85
C TYR A 39 8.31 -2.33 7.00
N LYS A 40 8.96 -2.27 8.17
CA LYS A 40 8.46 -1.57 9.36
C LYS A 40 8.34 -0.05 9.20
N LYS A 41 8.93 0.53 8.15
CA LYS A 41 8.82 1.96 7.83
C LYS A 41 7.49 2.32 7.16
N TYR A 42 6.71 1.34 6.70
CA TYR A 42 5.44 1.56 6.03
C TYR A 42 4.27 1.42 7.00
N ASP A 43 3.22 2.23 6.81
CA ASP A 43 2.01 2.17 7.64
C ASP A 43 1.20 0.88 7.44
N TYR A 44 1.25 0.32 6.23
CA TYR A 44 0.49 -0.88 5.85
C TYR A 44 1.34 -1.86 5.06
N VAL A 45 1.13 -3.15 5.30
CA VAL A 45 1.78 -4.27 4.59
C VAL A 45 0.70 -5.23 4.09
N ILE A 46 0.69 -5.51 2.79
CA ILE A 46 -0.24 -6.44 2.13
C ILE A 46 0.54 -7.66 1.68
N ILE A 47 0.06 -8.87 1.98
CA ILE A 47 0.68 -10.12 1.53
C ILE A 47 -0.03 -10.58 0.25
N ASN A 48 0.65 -10.43 -0.89
CA ASN A 48 0.11 -10.76 -2.20
C ASN A 48 0.27 -12.25 -2.54
N ASN A 49 -0.46 -13.09 -1.83
CA ASN A 49 -0.62 -14.51 -2.12
C ASN A 49 -1.62 -14.73 -3.27
N ILE A 50 -2.85 -14.27 -3.07
CA ILE A 50 -3.94 -14.27 -4.06
C ILE A 50 -4.14 -12.81 -4.51
N PHE A 51 -4.14 -12.59 -5.83
CA PHE A 51 -4.21 -11.24 -6.39
C PHE A 51 -5.50 -10.51 -6.01
N GLU A 52 -6.63 -11.23 -6.03
CA GLU A 52 -7.96 -10.72 -5.71
C GLU A 52 -8.02 -10.23 -4.26
N ASP A 53 -7.54 -11.03 -3.30
CA ASP A 53 -7.49 -10.64 -1.88
C ASP A 53 -6.61 -9.41 -1.65
N ALA A 54 -5.40 -9.40 -2.23
CA ALA A 54 -4.48 -8.27 -2.12
C ALA A 54 -5.04 -6.98 -2.73
N LEU A 55 -5.87 -7.10 -3.78
CA LEU A 55 -6.56 -5.97 -4.39
C LEU A 55 -7.67 -5.44 -3.48
N GLU A 56 -8.45 -6.31 -2.87
CA GLU A 56 -9.50 -5.91 -1.91
C GLU A 56 -8.89 -5.26 -0.66
N GLU A 57 -7.81 -5.79 -0.12
CA GLU A 57 -7.06 -5.18 0.99
C GLU A 57 -6.56 -3.77 0.62
N LEU A 58 -6.01 -3.61 -0.59
CA LEU A 58 -5.54 -2.31 -1.06
C LEU A 58 -6.69 -1.30 -1.20
N LYS A 59 -7.82 -1.71 -1.77
CA LYS A 59 -9.03 -0.88 -1.87
C LYS A 59 -9.50 -0.46 -0.47
N ALA A 60 -9.51 -1.38 0.48
CA ALA A 60 -9.92 -1.12 1.85
C ALA A 60 -9.02 -0.05 2.51
N ILE A 61 -7.69 -0.16 2.36
CA ILE A 61 -6.75 0.84 2.89
C ILE A 61 -7.02 2.22 2.31
N ILE A 62 -7.16 2.33 0.98
CA ILE A 62 -7.43 3.61 0.31
C ILE A 62 -8.77 4.20 0.81
N HIS A 63 -9.79 3.35 0.96
CA HIS A 63 -11.08 3.77 1.47
C HIS A 63 -10.98 4.30 2.91
N LEU A 64 -10.32 3.57 3.80
CA LEU A 64 -10.12 3.98 5.19
C LEU A 64 -9.31 5.28 5.30
N GLU A 65 -8.25 5.45 4.51
CA GLU A 65 -7.46 6.70 4.51
C GLU A 65 -8.28 7.92 4.06
N ARG A 66 -9.28 7.74 3.19
CA ARG A 66 -10.23 8.81 2.82
C ARG A 66 -11.20 9.16 3.94
N LEU A 67 -11.55 8.20 4.79
CA LEU A 67 -12.45 8.40 5.93
C LEU A 67 -11.75 8.97 7.17
N ARG A 68 -10.42 9.02 7.19
CA ARG A 68 -9.71 9.61 8.33
C ARG A 68 -10.14 11.06 8.52
N THR A 69 -10.39 11.46 9.76
CA THR A 69 -10.80 12.82 10.11
C THR A 69 -9.85 13.89 9.56
N LYS A 70 -8.54 13.58 9.48
CA LYS A 70 -7.53 14.47 8.88
C LYS A 70 -7.73 14.72 7.37
N SER A 71 -8.38 13.79 6.68
CA SER A 71 -8.65 13.82 5.23
C SER A 71 -10.01 14.45 4.92
N ILE A 72 -10.89 14.56 5.91
CA ILE A 72 -12.19 15.21 5.77
C ILE A 72 -12.01 16.72 5.87
N GLU A 73 -12.44 17.44 4.84
CA GLU A 73 -12.29 18.90 4.79
C GLU A 73 -13.11 19.57 5.91
N PRO A 74 -12.50 20.31 6.84
CA PRO A 74 -13.22 20.90 7.96
C PRO A 74 -14.23 21.96 7.53
N LEU A 75 -14.04 22.56 6.35
CA LEU A 75 -14.83 23.69 5.85
C LEU A 75 -16.27 23.29 5.54
N TRP A 76 -16.51 22.10 4.95
CA TRP A 76 -17.88 21.65 4.69
C TRP A 76 -18.64 21.39 5.99
N ILE A 77 -17.97 20.80 7.00
CA ILE A 77 -18.57 20.56 8.32
C ILE A 77 -18.86 21.89 9.02
N LYS A 78 -17.89 22.81 9.04
CA LYS A 78 -18.05 24.16 9.60
C LYS A 78 -19.20 24.92 8.99
N LYS A 79 -19.33 24.89 7.67
CA LYS A 79 -20.40 25.58 6.96
C LYS A 79 -21.78 25.02 7.30
N ASN A 80 -21.92 23.69 7.37
CA ASN A 80 -23.23 23.04 7.54
C ASN A 80 -23.68 22.90 9.00
N PHE A 81 -22.75 22.77 9.94
CA PHE A 81 -23.08 22.46 11.34
C PHE A 81 -22.70 23.56 12.35
N PHE A 82 -21.75 24.44 12.00
CA PHE A 82 -21.22 25.45 12.93
C PHE A 82 -21.50 26.89 12.48
N THR A 83 -22.19 27.11 11.36
CA THR A 83 -22.76 28.43 11.07
C THR A 83 -23.95 28.65 12.00
N PRO A 84 -24.04 29.80 12.69
CA PRO A 84 -25.19 30.06 13.55
C PRO A 84 -26.44 30.04 12.69
N TRP A 85 -27.42 29.20 13.05
CA TRP A 85 -28.76 29.31 12.51
C TRP A 85 -29.17 30.76 12.67
N ARG A 86 -29.39 31.44 11.54
CA ARG A 86 -29.72 32.87 11.53
C ARG A 86 -30.84 33.09 12.53
N THR A 87 -30.56 33.94 13.52
CA THR A 87 -31.51 34.45 14.50
C THR A 87 -32.78 34.87 13.79
N CYS A 88 -33.90 34.24 14.14
CA CYS A 88 -35.23 34.78 13.88
C CYS A 88 -35.38 36.15 14.54
#